data_AF-A0AAD8WHI0-F1
#
_entry.id   AF-A0AAD8WHI0-F1
#
_cell.length_a   1.000
_cell.length_b   1.000
_cell.length_c   1.000
_cell.angle_alpha   90.00
_cell.angle_beta   90.00
_cell.angle_gamma   90.00
#
_symmetry.space_group_name_H-M   'P 1'
#
loop_
_entity.id
_entity.type
_entity.pdbx_description
1 polymer ?
#
loop_
_entity_poly.entity_id
_entity_poly.type
_entity_poly.pdbx_seq_one_letter_code
_entity_poly.pdbx_strand_id
1 'polypeptide(L)'
;MDEHLNQSDCRSGIEGTSVASRSLKAPSSERMKYWKERGFSSLIVAAPEHEVGSLVTDLLPLLSYSAPFAVYHQHLEPLATCMHSLKVSKMAVELQISEPWFREYQVLPSRTHPHMRMKPSGGYLLSGIRIPDACSGK
;
A
#
# COMPACT_ATOMS: atom_id res chain seq x y z
N MET A 1 -5.44 -53.90 4.49
CA MET A 1 -6.26 -53.55 3.32
C MET A 1 -7.26 -52.52 3.80
N ASP A 2 -7.08 -51.30 3.29
CA ASP A 2 -8.02 -50.17 3.25
C ASP A 2 -8.45 -49.46 4.55
N GLU A 3 -7.56 -48.60 5.08
CA GLU A 3 -7.97 -47.33 5.69
C GLU A 3 -8.00 -46.26 4.59
N HIS A 4 -9.20 -45.92 4.09
CA HIS A 4 -9.37 -44.81 3.17
C HIS A 4 -9.43 -43.49 3.95
N LEU A 5 -8.29 -42.81 3.99
CA LEU A 5 -8.14 -41.43 4.42
C LEU A 5 -8.61 -40.48 3.30
N ASN A 6 -9.71 -39.78 3.58
CA ASN A 6 -9.98 -38.38 3.27
C ASN A 6 -9.38 -37.78 1.97
N GLN A 7 -10.23 -37.50 1.00
CA GLN A 7 -9.94 -36.49 -0.03
C GLN A 7 -11.16 -35.59 -0.21
N SER A 8 -11.28 -34.61 0.68
CA SER A 8 -12.08 -33.42 0.43
C SER A 8 -11.47 -32.66 -0.75
N ASP A 9 -12.13 -32.74 -1.90
CA ASP A 9 -11.85 -31.91 -3.07
C ASP A 9 -12.19 -30.44 -2.75
N CYS A 10 -11.24 -29.72 -2.15
CA CYS A 10 -11.29 -28.28 -2.06
C CYS A 10 -10.70 -27.70 -3.35
N ARG A 11 -11.52 -27.62 -4.42
CA ARG A 11 -11.22 -26.79 -5.58
C ARG A 11 -11.19 -25.32 -5.14
N SER A 12 -10.00 -24.77 -4.90
CA SER A 12 -9.82 -23.33 -4.68
C SER A 12 -9.93 -22.60 -6.02
N GLY A 13 -11.17 -22.38 -6.48
CA GLY A 13 -11.48 -21.37 -7.46
C GLY A 13 -11.32 -20.01 -6.80
N ILE A 14 -10.26 -19.27 -7.15
CA ILE A 14 -10.23 -17.82 -6.91
C ILE A 14 -11.09 -17.21 -8.02
N GLU A 15 -12.41 -17.35 -7.88
CA GLU A 15 -13.36 -16.51 -8.59
C GLU A 15 -13.22 -15.10 -8.04
N GLY A 16 -13.03 -14.13 -8.94
CA GLY A 16 -12.93 -12.74 -8.60
C GLY A 16 -14.18 -12.30 -7.84
N THR A 17 -14.08 -12.23 -6.52
CA THR A 17 -15.01 -11.46 -5.71
C THR A 17 -14.88 -10.01 -6.13
N SER A 18 -15.82 -9.58 -6.97
CA SER A 18 -16.13 -8.17 -7.15
C SER A 18 -16.38 -7.61 -5.75
N VAL A 19 -15.44 -6.81 -5.26
CA VAL A 19 -15.59 -6.14 -3.98
C VAL A 19 -16.76 -5.19 -4.16
N ALA A 20 -17.95 -5.59 -3.71
CA ALA A 20 -19.14 -4.77 -3.79
C ALA A 20 -18.78 -3.40 -3.23
N SER A 21 -18.91 -2.36 -4.06
CA SER A 21 -18.71 -0.97 -3.65
C SER A 21 -19.78 -0.63 -2.63
N ARG A 22 -19.52 -0.94 -1.36
CA ARG A 22 -20.31 -0.44 -0.25
C ARG A 22 -20.30 1.07 -0.41
N SER A 23 -21.46 1.66 -0.70
CA SER A 23 -21.63 3.11 -0.69
C SER A 23 -21.24 3.57 0.71
N LEU A 24 -20.01 4.08 0.82
CA LEU A 24 -19.50 4.61 2.06
C LEU A 24 -20.33 5.85 2.34
N LYS A 25 -21.16 5.77 3.40
CA LYS A 25 -21.91 6.93 3.88
C LYS A 25 -20.88 8.03 4.15
N ALA A 26 -21.12 9.20 3.55
CA ALA A 26 -20.29 10.37 3.80
C ALA A 26 -20.15 10.60 5.31
N PRO A 27 -18.96 10.96 5.80
CA PRO A 27 -18.75 11.19 7.22
C PRO A 27 -19.68 12.31 7.73
N SER A 28 -20.11 12.20 8.99
CA SER A 28 -20.79 13.28 9.69
C SER A 28 -19.92 14.55 9.66
N SER A 29 -20.56 15.72 9.58
CA SER A 29 -19.88 17.02 9.57
C SER A 29 -18.98 17.22 10.79
N GLU A 30 -19.31 16.62 11.93
CA GLU A 30 -18.51 16.62 13.15
C GLU A 30 -17.18 15.86 12.98
N ARG A 31 -17.20 14.70 12.29
CA ARG A 31 -15.99 13.91 12.00
C ARG A 31 -15.05 14.65 11.06
N MET A 32 -15.61 15.35 10.08
CA MET A 32 -14.80 16.18 9.17
C MET A 32 -14.09 17.32 9.91
N LYS A 33 -14.76 17.96 10.88
CA LYS A 33 -14.13 18.98 11.74
C LYS A 33 -13.01 18.38 12.58
N TYR A 34 -13.27 17.24 13.21
CA TYR A 34 -12.27 16.54 14.01
C TYR A 34 -10.99 16.21 13.23
N TRP A 35 -11.11 15.69 12.00
CA TRP A 35 -9.94 15.39 11.17
C TRP A 35 -9.20 16.64 10.70
N LYS A 36 -9.92 17.74 10.43
CA LYS A 36 -9.27 19.02 10.12
C LYS A 36 -8.44 19.56 11.28
N GLU A 37 -8.83 19.29 12.52
CA GLU A 37 -8.13 19.77 13.71
C GLU A 37 -6.96 18.87 14.14
N ARG A 38 -7.09 17.54 14.05
CA ARG A 38 -6.05 16.60 14.52
C ARG A 38 -5.18 15.97 13.43
N GLY A 39 -5.63 16.03 12.18
CA GLY A 39 -5.06 15.27 11.07
C GLY A 39 -5.36 13.77 11.14
N PHE A 40 -4.98 13.06 10.09
CA PHE A 40 -5.06 11.60 10.00
C PHE A 40 -3.82 10.93 10.63
N SER A 41 -4.01 9.72 11.19
CA SER A 41 -2.93 8.97 11.84
C SER A 41 -2.02 8.22 10.86
N SER A 42 -2.50 7.90 9.66
CA SER A 42 -1.77 7.14 8.64
C SER A 42 -2.40 7.34 7.27
N LEU A 43 -1.60 7.29 6.20
CA LEU A 43 -2.08 7.41 4.81
C LEU A 43 -1.60 6.23 3.98
N ILE A 44 -2.52 5.64 3.21
CA ILE A 44 -2.22 4.61 2.22
C ILE A 44 -2.79 5.08 0.89
N VAL A 45 -1.95 5.12 -0.14
CA VAL A 45 -2.34 5.52 -1.50
C VAL A 45 -2.09 4.35 -2.44
N ALA A 46 -3.14 3.90 -3.13
CA ALA A 46 -3.07 2.84 -4.14
C ALA A 46 -3.95 3.23 -5.33
N ALA A 47 -3.51 4.23 -6.09
CA ALA A 47 -4.22 4.76 -7.26
C ALA A 47 -3.27 4.72 -8.47
N PRO A 48 -3.24 3.61 -9.24
CA PRO A 48 -2.31 3.46 -10.36
C PRO A 48 -2.63 4.38 -11.55
N GLU A 49 -3.88 4.85 -11.65
CA GLU A 49 -4.37 5.69 -12.75
C GLU A 49 -4.13 7.19 -12.52
N HIS A 50 -3.67 7.59 -11.33
CA HIS A 50 -3.51 8.99 -10.95
C HIS A 50 -2.03 9.34 -10.71
N GLU A 51 -1.67 10.58 -11.06
CA GLU A 51 -0.34 11.13 -10.80
C GLU A 51 -0.02 11.14 -9.30
N VAL A 52 0.96 10.32 -8.91
CA VAL A 52 1.33 10.10 -7.51
C VAL A 52 1.79 11.39 -6.83
N GLY A 53 2.55 12.23 -7.55
CA GLY A 53 3.10 13.47 -7.00
C GLY A 53 2.02 14.47 -6.57
N SER A 54 0.97 14.66 -7.38
CA SER A 54 -0.13 15.58 -7.04
C SER A 54 -0.90 15.07 -5.83
N LEU A 55 -1.26 13.78 -5.85
CA LEU A 55 -2.06 13.16 -4.80
C LEU A 55 -1.34 13.21 -3.45
N VAL A 56 -0.04 12.94 -3.44
CA VAL A 56 0.78 13.01 -2.23
C VAL A 56 0.89 14.45 -1.73
N THR A 57 1.01 15.44 -2.62
CA THR A 57 1.07 16.86 -2.24
C THR A 57 -0.24 17.33 -1.59
N ASP A 58 -1.38 16.87 -2.09
CA ASP A 58 -2.69 17.26 -1.57
C ASP A 58 -3.06 16.51 -0.27
N LEU A 59 -2.64 15.25 -0.13
CA LEU A 59 -3.00 14.41 1.00
C LEU A 59 -2.01 14.50 2.18
N LEU A 60 -0.73 14.80 1.94
CA LEU A 60 0.27 14.91 3.01
C LEU A 60 -0.07 15.95 4.08
N PRO A 61 -0.61 17.15 3.75
CA PRO A 61 -1.00 18.15 4.75
C PRO A 61 -2.15 17.69 5.65
N LEU A 62 -2.92 16.68 5.24
CA LEU A 62 -4.01 16.15 6.04
C LEU A 62 -3.51 15.18 7.12
N LEU A 63 -2.26 14.72 7.04
CA LEU A 63 -1.67 13.83 8.04
C LEU A 63 -1.19 14.59 9.26
N SER A 64 -1.31 13.95 10.41
CA SER A 64 -0.65 14.39 11.63
C SER A 64 0.88 14.31 11.46
N TYR A 65 1.61 15.14 12.20
CA TYR A 65 3.06 15.04 12.24
C TYR A 65 3.47 13.71 12.88
N SER A 66 4.59 13.14 12.43
CA SER A 66 5.08 11.81 12.81
C SER A 66 4.18 10.65 12.38
N ALA A 67 3.18 10.89 11.54
CA ALA A 67 2.37 9.82 10.95
C ALA A 67 3.12 9.10 9.81
N PRO A 68 3.06 7.76 9.74
CA PRO A 68 3.59 7.00 8.61
C PRO A 68 2.66 7.09 7.40
N PHE A 69 3.24 7.04 6.21
CA PHE A 69 2.49 6.92 4.96
C PHE A 69 3.13 5.91 4.02
N ALA A 70 2.30 5.34 3.15
CA ALA A 70 2.71 4.36 2.16
C ALA A 70 2.00 4.61 0.83
N VAL A 71 2.76 4.56 -0.26
CA VAL A 71 2.29 4.88 -1.61
C VAL A 71 2.70 3.76 -2.55
N TYR A 72 1.70 3.11 -3.14
CA TYR A 72 1.88 2.01 -4.08
C TYR A 72 1.79 2.51 -5.52
N HIS A 73 2.70 2.04 -6.37
CA HIS A 73 2.61 2.22 -7.81
C HIS A 73 3.22 1.02 -8.57
N GLN A 74 2.71 0.76 -9.77
CA GLN A 74 3.18 -0.36 -10.61
C GLN A 74 4.59 -0.11 -11.20
N HIS A 75 4.96 1.15 -11.42
CA HIS A 75 6.25 1.56 -11.98
C HIS A 75 7.12 2.25 -10.92
N LEU A 76 8.44 2.08 -11.03
CA LEU A 76 9.40 2.69 -10.12
C LEU A 76 9.62 4.19 -10.40
N GLU A 77 9.57 4.61 -11.67
CA GLU A 77 9.87 5.98 -12.09
C GLU A 77 8.98 7.04 -11.39
N PRO A 78 7.64 6.90 -11.33
CA PRO A 78 6.80 7.87 -10.62
C PRO A 78 7.09 7.96 -9.11
N LEU A 79 7.43 6.84 -8.49
CA LEU A 79 7.80 6.80 -7.07
C LEU A 79 9.15 7.45 -6.83
N ALA A 80 10.12 7.25 -7.72
CA ALA A 80 11.44 7.87 -7.62
C ALA A 80 11.34 9.41 -7.74
N THR A 81 10.54 9.90 -8.70
CA THR A 81 10.26 11.33 -8.86
C THR A 81 9.55 11.88 -7.62
N CYS A 82 8.51 11.19 -7.12
CA CYS A 82 7.81 11.58 -5.90
C CYS A 82 8.74 11.64 -4.68
N MET A 83 9.58 10.62 -4.49
CA MET A 83 10.60 10.57 -3.43
C MET A 83 11.56 11.76 -3.52
N HIS A 84 11.99 12.14 -4.73
CA HIS A 84 12.85 13.30 -4.94
C HIS A 84 12.13 14.60 -4.54
N SER A 85 10.89 14.81 -5.01
CA SER A 85 10.08 15.97 -4.64
C SER A 85 9.89 16.11 -3.13
N LEU A 86 9.64 15.00 -2.43
CA LEU A 86 9.47 14.96 -0.97
C LEU A 86 10.76 15.28 -0.21
N LYS A 87 11.92 14.86 -0.74
CA LYS A 87 13.23 15.22 -0.20
C LYS A 87 13.51 16.72 -0.38
N VAL A 88 13.21 17.27 -1.56
CA VAL A 88 13.41 18.69 -1.87
C VAL A 88 12.53 19.58 -0.99
N SER A 89 11.25 19.21 -0.81
CA SER A 89 10.31 19.96 0.03
C SER A 89 10.52 19.76 1.53
N LYS A 90 11.38 18.81 1.94
CA LYS A 90 11.62 18.44 3.35
C LYS A 90 10.32 18.14 4.12
N MET A 91 9.36 17.51 3.45
CA MET A 91 8.06 17.18 4.06
C MET A 91 8.06 15.82 4.77
N ALA A 92 8.97 14.92 4.40
CA ALA A 92 9.02 13.56 4.92
C ALA A 92 10.46 13.09 5.17
N VAL A 93 10.61 12.16 6.10
CA VAL A 93 11.87 11.48 6.43
C VAL A 93 11.73 9.97 6.26
N GLU A 94 12.86 9.27 6.32
CA GLU A 94 12.92 7.81 6.20
C GLU A 94 12.23 7.29 4.93
N LEU A 95 12.41 8.03 3.83
CA LEU A 95 11.83 7.66 2.54
C LEU A 95 12.54 6.41 2.01
N GLN A 96 11.79 5.33 1.88
CA GLN A 96 12.28 4.05 1.37
C GLN A 96 11.37 3.52 0.27
N ILE A 97 11.97 3.11 -0.85
CA ILE A 97 11.30 2.34 -1.90
C ILE A 97 11.61 0.86 -1.67
N SER A 98 10.58 0.03 -1.60
CA SER A 98 10.70 -1.42 -1.46
C SER A 98 9.90 -2.15 -2.54
N GLU A 99 10.46 -3.21 -3.10
CA GLU A 99 9.79 -4.15 -3.99
C GLU A 99 9.59 -5.49 -3.27
N PRO A 100 8.35 -5.97 -3.09
CA PRO A 100 8.11 -7.30 -2.52
C PRO A 100 8.41 -8.38 -3.57
N TRP A 101 9.30 -9.31 -3.22
CA TRP A 101 9.57 -10.52 -4.00
C TRP A 101 8.84 -11.71 -3.38
N PHE A 102 7.94 -12.33 -4.15
CA PHE A 102 7.21 -13.52 -3.72
C PHE A 102 7.46 -14.68 -4.68
N ARG A 103 7.69 -15.88 -4.13
CA ARG A 103 7.89 -17.09 -4.91
C ARG A 103 7.05 -18.22 -4.33
N GLU A 104 6.14 -18.73 -5.14
CA GLU A 104 5.32 -19.88 -4.78
C GLU A 104 6.14 -21.17 -4.87
N TYR A 105 6.00 -22.02 -3.86
CA TYR A 105 6.64 -23.33 -3.80
C TYR A 105 5.58 -24.42 -3.83
N GLN A 106 5.78 -25.43 -4.67
CA GLN A 106 5.03 -26.67 -4.62
C GLN A 106 5.69 -27.57 -3.58
N VAL A 107 4.91 -28.01 -2.59
CA VAL A 107 5.36 -28.95 -1.56
C VAL A 107 4.54 -30.22 -1.67
N LEU A 108 5.06 -31.17 -2.45
CA LEU A 108 4.55 -32.55 -2.53
C LEU A 108 5.68 -33.50 -2.11
N PRO A 109 5.35 -34.69 -1.55
CA PRO A 109 6.35 -35.71 -1.23
C PRO A 109 7.27 -35.97 -2.43
N SER A 110 8.58 -35.82 -2.22
CA SER A 110 9.63 -35.99 -3.25
C SER A 110 9.50 -35.09 -4.51
N ARG A 111 8.65 -34.06 -4.49
CA ARG A 111 8.45 -33.10 -5.59
C ARG A 111 8.34 -31.67 -5.05
N THR A 112 9.36 -31.25 -4.30
CA THR A 112 9.47 -29.88 -3.79
C THR A 112 10.27 -29.03 -4.76
N HIS A 113 9.60 -28.08 -5.41
CA HIS A 113 10.24 -27.12 -6.30
C HIS A 113 9.46 -25.79 -6.33
N PRO A 114 10.11 -24.66 -6.66
CA PRO A 114 9.39 -23.43 -6.98
C PRO A 114 8.47 -23.62 -8.18
N HIS A 115 7.36 -22.90 -8.23
CA HIS A 115 6.53 -22.86 -9.42
C HIS A 115 7.32 -22.21 -10.57
N MET A 116 7.41 -22.89 -11.73
CA MET A 116 8.27 -22.46 -12.83
C MET A 116 7.73 -21.21 -13.56
N ARG A 117 6.41 -21.01 -13.53
CA ARG A 117 5.74 -19.85 -14.14
C ARG A 117 5.20 -18.95 -13.03
N MET A 118 5.80 -17.77 -12.84
CA MET A 118 5.37 -16.80 -11.83
C MET A 118 5.24 -15.40 -12.42
N LYS A 119 4.46 -14.54 -11.76
CA LYS A 119 4.45 -13.11 -12.06
C LYS A 119 5.77 -12.50 -11.54
N PRO A 120 6.46 -11.66 -12.33
CA PRO A 120 7.80 -11.19 -12.01
C PRO A 120 7.84 -10.14 -10.90
N SER A 121 6.85 -9.25 -10.81
CA SER A 121 6.75 -8.29 -9.71
C SER A 121 5.31 -7.95 -9.36
N GLY A 122 5.11 -7.51 -8.12
CA GLY A 122 3.83 -7.03 -7.59
C GLY A 122 3.70 -5.51 -7.58
N GLY A 123 4.65 -4.77 -8.17
CA GLY A 123 4.77 -3.31 -8.08
C GLY A 123 5.72 -2.86 -6.95
N TYR A 124 5.73 -1.55 -6.70
CA TYR A 124 6.66 -0.90 -5.79
C TYR A 124 5.91 -0.11 -4.71
N LEU A 125 6.54 0.00 -3.54
CA LEU A 125 6.02 0.74 -2.39
C LEU A 125 7.01 1.81 -1.97
N LEU A 126 6.58 3.07 -1.95
CA LEU A 126 7.28 4.16 -1.28
C LEU A 126 6.69 4.33 0.12
N SER A 127 7.52 4.27 1.15
CA SER A 127 7.14 4.49 2.55
C SER A 127 7.94 5.62 3.15
N GLY A 128 7.39 6.28 4.17
CA GLY A 128 8.08 7.31 4.92
C GLY A 128 7.24 7.87 6.07
N ILE A 129 7.83 8.82 6.79
CA ILE A 129 7.20 9.46 7.96
C ILE A 129 7.06 10.96 7.69
N ARG A 130 5.86 11.51 7.93
CA ARG A 130 5.60 12.96 7.82
C ARG A 130 6.33 13.70 8.94
N ILE A 131 7.11 14.72 8.60
CA ILE A 131 7.77 15.59 9.58
C ILE A 131 7.09 16.95 9.69
N PRO A 132 7.26 17.68 10.81
CA PRO A 132 6.85 19.08 10.88
C PRO A 132 7.67 19.96 9.93
N ASP A 133 7.02 20.98 9.39
CA ASP A 133 7.69 21.96 8.55
C ASP A 133 8.60 22.80 9.45
N ALA A 134 9.88 22.95 9.08
CA ALA A 134 10.93 23.52 9.94
C ALA A 134 10.77 25.03 10.26
N CYS A 135 9.63 25.64 9.93
CA CYS A 135 9.36 27.05 10.12
C CYS A 135 7.97 27.26 10.75
N SER A 136 7.81 26.84 12.01
CA SER A 136 6.71 27.29 12.90
C SER A 136 7.22 27.60 14.32
N GLY A 137 8.50 27.94 14.44
CA GLY A 137 9.03 28.62 15.62
C GLY A 137 8.56 30.07 15.62
N LYS A 138 7.52 30.35 16.40
CA LYS A 138 7.32 31.69 16.96
C LYS A 138 8.33 31.94 18.06
#